data_AF-A0AAE4ADP1-F1
#
_entry.id   AF-A0AAE4ADP1-F1
#
_cell.length_a   1.000
_cell.length_b   1.000
_cell.length_c   1.000
_cell.angle_alpha   90.00
_cell.angle_beta   90.00
_cell.angle_gamma   90.00
#
_symmetry.space_group_name_H-M   'P 1'
#
loop_
_entity.id
_entity.type
_entity.pdbx_description
1 polymer ?
#
loop_
_entity_poly.entity_id
_entity_poly.type
_entity_poly.pdbx_seq_one_letter_code
_entity_poly.pdbx_strand_id
1 'polypeptide(L)' 'WFKNACKAAKVEGTAHGLRKLAATMVADRGGSEHELQALFGWQTGEQSAVYTRNANKRRLAIKAAMRLADGG' A
#
# COMPACT_ATOMS: atom_id res chain seq x y z
N TRP A 1 11.83 10.41 19.54
CA TRP A 1 12.39 11.38 18.56
C TRP A 1 11.39 11.74 17.44
N PHE A 2 11.02 10.85 16.52
CA PHE A 2 10.17 11.19 15.34
C PHE A 2 8.84 11.89 15.70
N LYS A 3 8.13 11.40 16.73
CA LYS A 3 6.91 12.05 17.23
C LYS A 3 7.14 13.50 17.69
N ASN A 4 8.31 13.80 18.26
CA ASN A 4 8.66 15.16 18.67
C ASN A 4 8.99 16.04 17.45
N ALA A 5 9.61 15.46 16.41
CA ALA A 5 9.81 16.16 15.15
C ALA A 5 8.47 16.53 14.47
N CYS A 6 7.49 15.61 14.45
CA CYS A 6 6.13 15.91 13.96
C CYS A 6 5.47 17.05 14.76
N LYS A 7 5.59 17.01 16.10
CA LYS A 7 5.08 18.09 16.97
C LYS A 7 5.73 19.44 16.67
N ALA A 8 7.07 19.47 16.51
CA ALA A 8 7.80 20.69 16.19
C ALA A 8 7.37 21.27 14.82
N ALA A 9 7.12 20.39 13.85
CA ALA A 9 6.60 20.75 12.54
C ALA A 9 5.08 21.05 12.50
N LYS A 10 4.38 20.96 13.64
CA LYS A 10 2.91 21.15 13.75
C LYS A 10 2.10 20.26 12.80
N VAL A 11 2.57 19.02 12.58
CA VAL A 11 1.86 18.01 11.80
C VAL A 11 1.51 16.81 12.67
N GLU A 12 0.37 16.20 12.40
CA GLU A 12 0.01 14.92 13.02
C GLU A 12 0.80 13.79 12.36
N GLY A 13 1.47 12.97 13.17
CA GLY A 13 2.27 11.88 12.62
C GLY A 13 2.93 11.00 13.66
N THR A 14 3.07 9.72 13.30
CA THR A 14 3.88 8.75 14.05
C THR A 14 4.72 7.95 13.06
N ALA A 15 5.86 7.41 13.51
CA ALA A 15 6.72 6.59 12.66
C ALA A 15 5.98 5.35 12.13
N HIS A 16 5.13 4.75 12.97
CA HIS A 16 4.30 3.62 12.56
C HIS A 16 3.25 4.04 11.51
N GLY A 17 2.60 5.20 11.68
CA GLY A 17 1.67 5.74 10.69
C GLY A 17 2.33 6.02 9.34
N LEU A 18 3.54 6.60 9.36
CA LEU A 18 4.32 6.83 8.14
C LEU A 18 4.64 5.53 7.40
N ARG A 19 5.01 4.48 8.13
CA ARG A 19 5.25 3.16 7.55
C ARG A 19 3.99 2.58 6.89
N LYS A 20 2.83 2.70 7.53
CA LYS A 20 1.55 2.26 6.92
C LYS A 20 1.25 3.04 5.64
N LEU A 21 1.42 4.36 5.68
CA LEU A 21 1.22 5.23 4.52
C LEU A 21 2.10 4.81 3.34
N ALA A 22 3.39 4.55 3.59
CA ALA A 22 4.31 4.07 2.57
C ALA A 22 3.85 2.72 1.97
N ALA A 23 3.40 1.77 2.81
CA ALA A 23 2.91 0.48 2.34
C ALA A 23 1.64 0.61 1.48
N THR A 24 0.68 1.44 1.90
CA THR A 24 -0.52 1.76 1.12
C THR A 24 -0.13 2.39 -0.23
N MET A 25 0.80 3.34 -0.24
CA MET A 25 1.28 4.00 -1.45
C MET A 25 1.93 3.04 -2.45
N VAL A 26 2.66 2.02 -1.98
CA VAL A 26 3.24 0.99 -2.87
C VAL A 26 2.15 0.06 -3.39
N ALA A 27 1.24 -0.39 -2.53
CA ALA A 27 0.12 -1.24 -2.94
C ALA A 27 -0.80 -0.56 -3.97
N ASP A 28 -1.13 0.71 -3.78
CA ASP A 28 -1.96 1.50 -4.71
C ASP A 28 -1.31 1.68 -6.08
N ARG A 29 0.03 1.69 -6.13
CA ARG A 29 0.80 1.70 -7.38
C ARG A 29 0.93 0.32 -8.03
N GLY A 30 0.27 -0.69 -7.48
CA GLY A 30 0.25 -2.05 -8.02
C GLY A 30 1.34 -2.97 -7.47
N GLY A 31 2.02 -2.58 -6.38
CA GLY A 31 2.98 -3.44 -5.70
C GLY A 31 2.35 -4.74 -5.23
N SER A 32 3.03 -5.84 -5.50
CA SER A 32 2.69 -7.19 -5.08
C SER A 32 3.01 -7.42 -3.60
N GLU A 33 2.42 -8.48 -3.03
CA GLU A 33 2.67 -8.84 -1.62
C GLU A 33 4.14 -9.11 -1.34
N HIS A 34 4.85 -9.75 -2.27
CA HIS A 34 6.27 -10.04 -2.15
C HIS A 34 7.15 -8.78 -2.23
N GLU A 35 6.80 -7.81 -3.07
CA GLU A 35 7.52 -6.52 -3.12
C GLU A 35 7.34 -5.75 -1.80
N LEU A 36 6.13 -5.76 -1.24
CA LEU A 36 5.87 -5.17 0.07
C LEU A 36 6.61 -5.91 1.18
N GLN A 37 6.64 -7.24 1.16
CA GLN A 37 7.41 -8.03 2.13
C GLN A 37 8.90 -7.70 2.08
N ALA A 38 9.50 -7.65 0.89
CA ALA A 38 10.90 -7.32 0.70
C ALA A 38 11.21 -5.90 1.18
N LEU A 39 10.38 -4.92 0.82
CA LEU A 39 10.59 -3.52 1.17
C LEU A 39 10.44 -3.25 2.67
N PHE A 40 9.48 -3.90 3.31
CA PHE A 40 9.16 -3.66 4.72
C PHE A 40 9.77 -4.70 5.67
N GLY A 41 10.38 -5.77 5.16
CA GLY A 41 10.93 -6.85 5.97
C GLY A 41 9.85 -7.68 6.68
N TRP A 42 8.67 -7.82 6.06
CA TRP A 42 7.61 -8.67 6.60
C TRP A 42 7.84 -10.13 6.24
N GLN A 43 7.61 -11.02 7.20
CA GLN A 43 7.86 -12.45 7.03
C GLN A 43 6.62 -13.22 6.59
N THR A 44 5.42 -12.68 6.82
CA THR A 44 4.17 -13.37 6.50
C THR A 44 3.36 -12.64 5.43
N GLY A 45 2.71 -13.44 4.57
CA GLY A 45 1.74 -12.98 3.56
C GLY A 45 0.66 -12.09 4.15
N GLU A 46 0.16 -12.43 5.34
CA GLU A 46 -0.93 -11.72 5.99
C GLU A 46 -0.62 -10.23 6.23
N GLN A 47 0.62 -9.89 6.58
CA GLN A 47 1.03 -8.51 6.85
C GLN A 47 0.98 -7.65 5.58
N SER A 48 1.52 -8.15 4.47
CA SER A 48 1.47 -7.49 3.16
C SER A 48 0.06 -7.46 2.58
N ALA A 49 -0.71 -8.54 2.77
CA ALA A 49 -2.04 -8.73 2.21
C ALA A 49 -3.06 -7.69 2.72
N VAL A 50 -2.84 -7.08 3.88
CA VAL A 50 -3.70 -5.97 4.38
C VAL A 50 -3.67 -4.79 3.42
N TYR A 51 -2.54 -4.50 2.79
CA TYR A 51 -2.38 -3.34 1.91
C TYR A 51 -2.75 -3.68 0.46
N THR A 52 -2.39 -4.87 -0.01
CA THR A 52 -2.53 -5.25 -1.42
C THR A 52 -3.94 -5.71 -1.80
N ARG A 53 -4.71 -6.33 -0.91
CA ARG A 53 -6.01 -6.95 -1.26
C ARG A 53 -6.99 -5.97 -1.90
N ASN A 54 -7.25 -4.84 -1.25
CA ASN A 54 -8.20 -3.85 -1.76
C ASN A 54 -7.67 -3.10 -2.99
N ALA A 55 -6.38 -2.74 -2.98
CA ALA A 55 -5.73 -2.08 -4.10
C ALA A 55 -5.75 -2.96 -5.36
N ASN A 56 -5.38 -4.24 -5.22
CA ASN A 56 -5.42 -5.22 -6.31
C ASN A 56 -6.84 -5.48 -6.79
N LYS A 57 -7.82 -5.63 -5.88
CA LYS A 57 -9.22 -5.82 -6.27
C LYS A 57 -9.71 -4.69 -7.19
N ARG A 58 -9.46 -3.43 -6.82
CA ARG A 58 -9.85 -2.27 -7.64
C ARG A 58 -9.16 -2.28 -9.01
N ARG A 59 -7.85 -2.50 -9.03
CA ARG A 59 -7.06 -2.53 -10.27
C ARG A 59 -7.48 -3.66 -11.20
N LEU A 60 -7.66 -4.86 -10.65
CA LEU A 60 -8.09 -6.03 -11.42
C LEU A 60 -9.51 -5.85 -11.97
N ALA A 61 -10.42 -5.24 -11.22
CA ALA A 61 -11.76 -4.93 -11.70
C ALA A 61 -11.73 -3.98 -12.90
N ILE A 62 -10.95 -2.90 -12.84
CA ILE A 62 -10.78 -1.96 -13.96
C ILE A 62 -10.18 -2.69 -15.18
N LYS A 63 -9.11 -3.46 -14.96
CA LYS A 63 -8.46 -4.23 -16.04
C LYS A 63 -9.39 -5.25 -16.68
N ALA A 64 -10.23 -5.92 -15.89
CA ALA A 64 -11.23 -6.85 -16.39
C ALA A 64 -12.34 -6.13 -17.19
N ALA A 65 -12.80 -4.97 -16.72
CA ALA A 65 -13.77 -4.16 -17.43
C ALA A 65 -13.24 -3.66 -18.78
N MET A 66 -11.97 -3.22 -18.84
CA MET A 66 -11.32 -2.81 -20.09
C MET A 66 -11.25 -3.96 -21.10
N ARG A 67 -10.94 -5.18 -20.65
CA ARG A 67 -10.94 -6.37 -21.52
C ARG A 67 -12.31 -6.69 -22.12
N LEU A 68 -13.40 -6.35 -21.43
CA LEU A 68 -14.76 -6.48 -21.97
C LEU A 68 -15.07 -5.38 -22.99
N ALA A 69 -14.52 -4.17 -22.80
CA ALA A 69 -14.75 -3.04 -23.68
C ALA A 69 -13.94 -3.11 -24.98
N ASP A 70 -12.72 -3.66 -24.94
CA ASP A 70 -11.82 -3.81 -26.09
C ASP A 70 -12.20 -5.00 -27.01
N GLY A 71 -13.28 -5.71 -26.70
CA GLY A 71 -13.80 -6.86 -27.45
C GLY A 71 -15.17 -6.59 -28.08
N GLY A 72 -15.19 -5.69 -29.07
CA GLY A 72 -16.29 -5.45 -30.00
C GLY A 72 -15.74 -5.12 -31.38
#